data_AF-A0A8H3X6X2-F1
#
_entry.id   AF-A0A8H3X6X2-F1
#
_cell.length_a   1.000
_cell.length_b   1.000
_cell.length_c   1.000
_cell.angle_alpha   90.00
_cell.angle_beta   90.00
_cell.angle_gamma   90.00
#
_symmetry.space_group_name_H-M   'P 1'
#
loop_
_entity.id
_entity.type
_entity.pdbx_description
1 polymer ?
#
loop_
_entity_poly.entity_id
_entity_poly.type
_entity_poly.pdbx_seq_one_letter_code
_entity_poly.pdbx_strand_id
1 'polypeptide(L)'
;MLYAEEIPKEEVKLCANNRIVQVHHFTRKLLHLHRIPFKFVIKAGELLSTTKLRLQTRLGMNEKDFSKVKIAIIQALSYTKPHYIDDKNFILSDYKWTSDECLGLDYIDIQSISLE
;
A
#
# COMPACT_ATOMS: atom_id res chain seq x y z
N MET A 1 16.24 -17.48 8.82
CA MET A 1 16.71 -16.41 7.91
C MET A 1 16.54 -15.09 8.61
N LEU A 2 17.64 -14.42 8.95
CA LEU A 2 17.62 -13.06 9.48
C LEU A 2 17.57 -12.12 8.27
N TYR A 3 16.50 -11.36 8.12
CA TYR A 3 16.42 -10.30 7.12
C TYR A 3 16.68 -8.97 7.83
N ALA A 4 17.73 -8.26 7.40
CA ALA A 4 17.97 -6.87 7.78
C ALA A 4 17.45 -6.00 6.62
N GLU A 5 16.32 -5.33 6.83
CA GLU A 5 15.85 -4.30 5.91
C GLU A 5 16.60 -3.00 6.24
N GLU A 6 17.21 -2.38 5.23
CA GLU A 6 17.87 -1.08 5.38
C GLU A 6 16.79 -0.02 5.63
N ILE A 7 16.85 0.63 6.80
CA ILE A 7 15.94 1.71 7.20
C ILE A 7 16.02 2.84 6.17
N PRO A 8 14.96 3.14 5.41
CA PRO A 8 14.98 4.23 4.44
C PRO A 8 15.27 5.55 5.15
N LYS A 9 16.07 6.44 4.53
CA LYS A 9 16.46 7.77 5.10
C LYS A 9 15.27 8.64 5.53
N GLU A 10 14.08 8.30 5.07
CA GLU A 10 12.80 8.94 5.40
C GLU A 10 12.25 8.52 6.77
N GLU A 11 12.64 7.36 7.30
CA GLU A 11 12.34 6.92 8.68
C GLU A 11 13.21 7.63 9.72
N VAL A 12 14.33 8.26 9.31
CA VAL A 12 15.21 9.06 10.19
C VAL A 12 14.57 10.41 10.55
N LYS A 13 13.60 10.88 9.75
CA LYS A 13 12.80 12.09 9.99
C LYS A 13 11.31 11.75 10.14
N LEU A 14 11.00 10.86 11.07
CA LEU A 14 9.61 10.71 11.53
C LEU A 14 9.21 12.02 12.22
N CYS A 15 8.53 12.92 11.50
CA CYS A 15 7.67 13.90 12.17
C CYS A 15 6.71 13.12 13.08
N ALA A 16 6.42 13.63 14.27
CA ALA A 16 5.69 12.91 15.33
C ALA A 16 4.33 12.30 14.93
N ASN A 17 3.80 12.67 13.77
CA ASN A 17 2.49 12.25 13.26
C ASN A 17 2.57 11.24 12.09
N ASN A 18 3.77 10.77 11.72
CA ASN A 18 3.90 9.73 10.69
C ASN A 18 3.43 8.38 11.24
N ARG A 19 2.72 7.60 10.42
CA ARG A 19 2.18 6.29 10.78
C ARG A 19 2.76 5.20 9.89
N ILE A 20 3.12 4.07 10.48
CA ILE A 20 3.47 2.86 9.73
C ILE A 20 2.21 2.03 9.53
N VAL A 21 1.93 1.63 8.29
CA VAL A 21 0.83 0.74 7.91
C VAL A 21 1.37 -0.48 7.17
N GLN A 22 0.69 -1.62 7.32
CA GLN A 22 0.97 -2.79 6.50
C GLN A 22 0.27 -2.66 5.16
N VAL A 23 0.99 -2.94 4.07
CA VAL A 23 0.47 -2.94 2.71
C VAL A 23 0.27 -4.37 2.24
N HIS A 24 -0.93 -4.66 1.75
CA HIS A 24 -1.31 -5.97 1.23
C HIS A 24 -1.69 -5.88 -0.24
N HIS A 25 -1.19 -6.82 -1.01
CA HIS A 25 -1.58 -7.02 -2.41
C HIS A 25 -2.77 -7.97 -2.44
N PHE A 26 -3.81 -7.60 -3.19
CA PHE A 26 -4.94 -8.49 -3.41
C PHE A 26 -5.53 -8.27 -4.80
N THR A 27 -6.36 -9.20 -5.25
CA THR A 27 -7.18 -9.03 -6.44
C THR A 27 -8.59 -9.45 -6.08
N ARG A 28 -9.62 -8.69 -6.50
CA ARG A 28 -11.04 -8.99 -6.17
C ARG A 28 -11.49 -10.42 -6.46
N LYS A 29 -10.80 -11.14 -7.34
CA LYS A 29 -11.19 -12.48 -7.78
C LYS A 29 -10.68 -13.63 -6.92
N LEU A 30 -9.63 -13.46 -6.11
CA LEU A 30 -9.11 -14.48 -5.19
C LEU A 30 -8.09 -13.80 -4.27
N LEU A 31 -8.03 -14.20 -3.00
CA LEU A 31 -6.98 -13.86 -2.02
C LEU A 31 -5.61 -14.46 -2.41
N HIS A 32 -5.24 -14.36 -3.67
CA HIS A 32 -3.88 -14.64 -4.06
C HIS A 32 -3.04 -13.45 -3.59
N LEU A 33 -2.36 -13.66 -2.47
CA LEU A 33 -1.30 -12.82 -1.95
C LEU A 33 -0.09 -12.92 -2.91
N HIS A 34 -0.24 -12.37 -4.12
CA HIS A 34 0.71 -12.51 -5.22
C HIS A 34 2.07 -11.85 -4.92
N ARG A 35 2.17 -11.06 -3.84
CA ARG A 35 3.41 -10.44 -3.35
C ARG A 35 3.45 -10.37 -1.83
N ILE A 36 4.66 -10.36 -1.27
CA ILE A 36 4.94 -10.30 0.17
C ILE A 36 4.44 -8.95 0.71
N PRO A 37 3.56 -8.94 1.73
CA PRO A 37 3.17 -7.70 2.41
C PRO A 37 4.39 -6.93 2.92
N PHE A 38 4.36 -5.60 2.81
CA PHE A 38 5.46 -4.75 3.27
C PHE A 38 4.95 -3.62 4.15
N LYS A 39 5.84 -3.03 4.96
CA LYS A 39 5.52 -1.86 5.76
C LYS A 39 5.69 -0.60 4.92
N PHE A 40 4.80 0.36 5.09
CA PHE A 40 4.85 1.64 4.41
C PHE A 40 4.57 2.79 5.38
N VAL A 41 5.34 3.87 5.25
CA VAL A 41 5.18 5.07 6.08
C VAL A 41 4.19 6.03 5.41
N ILE A 42 3.04 6.22 6.05
CA ILE A 42 2.10 7.31 5.79
C ILE A 42 2.68 8.58 6.43
N LYS A 43 2.95 9.60 5.60
CA LYS A 43 3.44 10.89 6.09
C LYS A 43 2.25 11.78 6.46
N ALA A 44 2.38 12.52 7.55
CA ALA A 44 1.34 13.46 7.99
C ALA A 44 1.11 14.57 6.96
N GLY A 45 -0.16 14.82 6.60
CA GLY A 45 -0.54 15.84 5.62
C GLY A 45 -0.18 15.50 4.17
N GLU A 46 0.27 14.28 3.90
CA GLU A 46 0.63 13.85 2.55
C GLU A 46 -0.62 13.50 1.73
N LEU A 47 -0.75 14.15 0.57
CA LEU A 47 -1.81 13.85 -0.38
C LEU A 47 -1.64 12.43 -0.95
N LEU A 48 -2.76 11.77 -1.24
CA LEU A 48 -2.77 10.44 -1.84
C LEU A 48 -2.06 10.43 -3.19
N SER A 49 -2.11 11.52 -3.96
CA SER A 49 -1.33 11.67 -5.20
C SER A 49 0.17 11.52 -4.99
N THR A 50 0.71 12.09 -3.92
CA THR A 50 2.14 11.98 -3.56
C THR A 50 2.45 10.60 -2.98
N THR A 51 1.54 10.07 -2.15
CA THR A 51 1.65 8.71 -1.64
C THR A 51 1.68 7.68 -2.77
N LYS A 52 0.83 7.85 -3.79
CA LYS A 52 0.78 7.02 -5.00
C LYS A 52 2.12 6.98 -5.72
N LEU A 53 2.80 8.12 -5.88
CA LEU A 53 4.13 8.18 -6.50
C LEU A 53 5.20 7.43 -5.68
N ARG A 54 5.15 7.53 -4.35
CA ARG A 54 6.04 6.77 -3.45
C ARG A 54 5.76 5.27 -3.52
N LEU A 55 4.49 4.86 -3.53
CA LEU A 55 4.09 3.47 -3.72
C LEU A 55 4.56 2.94 -5.07
N GLN A 56 4.35 3.69 -6.15
CA GLN A 56 4.83 3.33 -7.48
C GLN A 56 6.34 3.09 -7.49
N THR A 57 7.10 4.02 -6.93
CA THR A 57 8.57 3.92 -6.82
C THR A 57 8.97 2.71 -5.99
N ARG A 58 8.30 2.48 -4.85
CA ARG A 58 8.56 1.34 -3.95
C ARG A 58 8.25 0.00 -4.59
N LEU A 59 7.25 -0.07 -5.47
CA LEU A 59 6.88 -1.28 -6.21
C LEU A 59 7.69 -1.49 -7.50
N GLY A 60 8.49 -0.50 -7.92
CA GLY A 60 9.23 -0.55 -9.18
C GLY A 60 8.32 -0.61 -10.41
N MET A 61 7.10 -0.08 -10.33
CA MET A 61 6.13 -0.12 -11.41
C MET A 61 6.28 1.10 -12.34
N ASN A 62 6.13 0.86 -13.64
CA ASN A 62 5.95 1.95 -14.59
C ASN A 62 4.55 2.60 -14.39
N GLU A 63 4.37 3.80 -14.95
CA GLU A 63 3.13 4.57 -14.81
C GLU A 63 1.91 3.82 -15.38
N LYS A 64 2.08 3.13 -16.51
CA LYS A 64 1.01 2.39 -17.18
C LYS A 64 0.46 1.25 -16.31
N ASP A 65 1.33 0.53 -15.63
CA ASP A 65 0.92 -0.58 -14.77
C ASP A 65 0.40 -0.07 -13.43
N PHE A 66 1.04 0.96 -12.85
CA PHE A 66 0.57 1.57 -11.61
C PHE A 66 -0.78 2.28 -11.78
N SER A 67 -1.10 2.79 -12.97
CA SER A 67 -2.41 3.40 -13.26
C SER A 67 -3.60 2.45 -13.05
N LYS A 68 -3.35 1.13 -13.08
CA LYS A 68 -4.34 0.08 -12.85
C LYS A 68 -4.51 -0.25 -11.36
N VAL A 69 -3.59 0.22 -10.51
CA VAL A 69 -3.58 -0.06 -9.06
C VAL A 69 -4.64 0.77 -8.37
N LYS A 70 -5.60 0.08 -7.73
CA LYS A 70 -6.61 0.70 -6.88
C LYS A 70 -6.20 0.58 -5.43
N ILE A 71 -6.16 1.71 -4.74
CA ILE A 71 -5.82 1.77 -3.32
C ILE A 71 -7.11 1.62 -2.51
N ALA A 72 -7.07 0.81 -1.47
CA ALA A 72 -8.17 0.61 -0.55
C ALA A 72 -7.67 0.53 0.90
N ILE A 73 -8.56 0.73 1.85
CA ILE A 73 -8.37 0.32 3.24
C ILE A 73 -9.09 -1.01 3.41
N ILE A 74 -8.40 -1.99 3.98
CA ILE A 74 -8.90 -3.35 4.19
C ILE A 74 -8.59 -3.79 5.61
N GLN A 75 -9.35 -4.74 6.13
CA GLN A 75 -9.01 -5.43 7.37
C GLN A 75 -8.36 -6.77 7.02
N ALA A 76 -7.09 -6.96 7.37
CA ALA A 76 -6.32 -8.11 6.87
C ALA A 76 -6.87 -9.48 7.30
N LEU A 77 -7.57 -9.54 8.43
CA LEU A 77 -8.11 -10.77 9.03
C LEU A 77 -9.62 -10.92 8.85
N SER A 78 -10.29 -9.96 8.22
CA SER A 78 -11.73 -9.95 8.06
C SER A 78 -12.09 -9.92 6.57
N TYR A 79 -13.10 -10.69 6.17
CA TYR A 79 -13.65 -10.66 4.80
C TYR A 79 -14.52 -9.41 4.57
N THR A 80 -14.22 -8.30 5.25
CA THR A 80 -14.94 -7.04 5.06
C THR A 80 -14.65 -6.47 3.68
N LYS A 81 -15.65 -5.78 3.15
CA LYS A 81 -15.57 -5.16 1.84
C LYS A 81 -14.48 -4.07 1.84
N PRO A 82 -13.50 -4.11 0.91
CA PRO A 82 -12.48 -3.08 0.80
C PRO A 82 -13.09 -1.68 0.62
N HIS A 83 -12.58 -0.71 1.37
CA HIS A 83 -12.95 0.70 1.22
C HIS A 83 -11.98 1.39 0.25
N TYR A 84 -12.40 1.54 -1.00
CA TYR A 84 -11.56 2.13 -2.05
C TYR A 84 -11.42 3.65 -1.89
N ILE A 85 -10.20 4.14 -2.07
CA ILE A 85 -9.88 5.57 -2.03
C ILE A 85 -9.44 6.02 -3.42
N ASP A 86 -10.27 6.85 -4.06
CA ASP A 86 -9.97 7.40 -5.39
C ASP A 86 -9.61 8.89 -5.36
N ASP A 87 -9.98 9.61 -4.30
CA ASP A 87 -9.67 11.03 -4.16
C ASP A 87 -8.16 11.26 -4.03
N LYS A 88 -7.60 11.95 -5.03
CA LYS A 88 -6.17 12.30 -5.10
C LYS A 88 -5.74 13.25 -3.98
N ASN A 89 -6.68 14.03 -3.44
CA ASN A 89 -6.44 14.97 -2.35
C ASN A 89 -6.65 14.33 -0.97
N PHE A 90 -7.06 13.06 -0.93
CA PHE A 90 -7.23 12.34 0.33
C PHE A 90 -5.91 12.30 1.11
N ILE A 91 -5.97 12.55 2.42
CA ILE A 91 -4.81 12.51 3.31
C ILE A 91 -4.92 11.25 4.17
N LEU A 92 -4.03 10.28 3.93
CA LEU A 92 -4.06 8.99 4.65
C LEU A 92 -3.79 9.14 6.15
N SER A 93 -3.06 10.17 6.58
CA SER A 93 -2.82 10.41 8.01
C SER A 93 -4.06 10.86 8.77
N ASP A 94 -5.02 11.46 8.08
CA ASP A 94 -6.22 12.04 8.69
C ASP A 94 -7.32 10.99 8.85
N TYR A 95 -7.15 9.84 8.19
CA TYR A 95 -8.03 8.69 8.36
C TYR A 95 -7.89 8.09 9.77
N LYS A 96 -9.02 7.78 10.40
CA LYS A 96 -9.08 7.15 11.72
C LYS A 96 -8.87 5.64 11.63
N TRP A 97 -7.62 5.27 11.37
CA TRP A 97 -7.22 3.86 11.27
C TRP A 97 -7.42 3.09 12.59
N THR A 98 -7.94 1.88 12.49
CA THR A 98 -7.95 0.88 13.56
C THR A 98 -6.67 0.04 13.56
N SER A 99 -6.52 -0.88 14.51
CA SER A 99 -5.35 -1.77 14.63
C SER A 99 -5.36 -2.95 13.67
N ASP A 100 -6.52 -3.30 13.12
CA ASP A 100 -6.74 -4.38 12.16
C ASP A 100 -6.78 -3.91 10.70
N GLU A 101 -6.79 -2.60 10.48
CA GLU A 101 -6.81 -1.99 9.15
C GLU A 101 -5.40 -1.87 8.54
N CYS A 102 -5.35 -2.17 7.25
CA CYS A 102 -4.17 -2.19 6.40
C CYS A 102 -4.46 -1.46 5.09
N LEU A 103 -3.41 -1.07 4.39
CA LEU A 103 -3.51 -0.50 3.05
C LEU A 103 -3.54 -1.63 2.01
N GLY A 104 -4.63 -1.75 1.28
CA GLY A 104 -4.81 -2.72 0.21
C GLY A 104 -4.47 -2.13 -1.16
N LEU A 105 -3.78 -2.92 -1.99
CA LEU A 105 -3.50 -2.63 -3.39
C LEU A 105 -4.21 -3.68 -4.26
N ASP A 106 -5.25 -3.26 -4.98
CA ASP A 106 -6.05 -4.09 -5.89
C ASP A 106 -5.56 -3.90 -7.33
N TYR A 107 -4.86 -4.91 -7.84
CA TYR A 107 -4.42 -4.99 -9.24
C TYR A 107 -4.13 -6.44 -9.63
N ILE A 108 -4.10 -6.72 -10.93
CA ILE A 108 -3.68 -8.00 -11.48
C ILE A 108 -2.19 -7.89 -11.80
N ASP A 109 -1.37 -8.76 -11.22
CA ASP A 109 0.02 -8.87 -11.62
C ASP A 109 0.11 -9.62 -12.95
N ILE A 110 0.49 -8.92 -14.02
CA ILE A 110 0.64 -9.54 -15.35
C ILE A 110 1.96 -10.33 -15.39
N GLN A 111 2.92 -10.09 -14.48
CA GLN A 111 4.16 -10.86 -14.42
C GLN A 111 3.99 -12.26 -13.83
N SER A 112 2.88 -12.56 -13.14
CA SER A 112 2.60 -13.92 -12.67
C SER A 112 2.04 -14.84 -13.76
N ILE A 113 1.84 -14.34 -14.99
CA ILE A 113 1.32 -15.13 -16.13
C ILE A 113 2.48 -15.68 -16.99
N SER A 114 3.74 -15.39 -16.64
CA SER A 114 4.92 -15.83 -17.43
C SER A 114 5.64 -17.07 -16.88
N LEU A 115 5.01 -17.84 -15.99
CA LEU A 115 5.58 -19.07 -15.42
C LEU A 115 4.73 -20.33 -15.67
N GLU A 116 3.85 -20.32 -16.67
CA GLU A 116 3.24 -21.53 -17.23
C GLU A 116 3.76 -21.82 -18.64
#